data_AF-A0A118K310-F1
#
_entry.id   AF-A0A118K310-F1
#
_cell.length_a   1.000
_cell.length_b   1.000
_cell.length_c   1.000
_cell.angle_alpha   90.00
_cell.angle_beta   90.00
_cell.angle_gamma   90.00
#
_symmetry.space_group_name_H-M   'P 1'
#
loop_
_entity.id
_entity.type
_entity.pdbx_description
1 polymer ?
#
loop_
_entity_poly.entity_id
_entity_poly.type
_entity_poly.pdbx_seq_one_letter_code
_entity_poly.pdbx_strand_id
1 'polypeptide(L)'
;MSSSSSNFESLRDLHDSVNNLLRSPDFKRVLSHHKQDQKWVQMASDSSLKMLDSCGTTKDILCHVKGHIQDLQSRFRRVSLGETEMKLSEYPKVKFTRANSLSPWEDCDAQALQSAIERLEAVESAMEDLEVELGCIFQRLMRTRVLLLNILTN
;
A
#
# COMPACT_ATOMS: atom_id res chain seq x y z
N MET A 1 -0.75 10.42 -11.96
CA MET A 1 -0.04 9.65 -10.91
C MET A 1 1.46 9.98 -10.82
N SER A 2 1.96 11.00 -11.51
CA SER A 2 3.39 11.33 -11.61
C SER A 2 4.02 11.97 -10.38
N SER A 3 3.24 12.58 -9.48
CA SER A 3 3.79 13.30 -8.32
C SER A 3 4.25 12.38 -7.20
N SER A 4 3.60 11.23 -7.00
CA SER A 4 3.97 10.30 -5.93
C SER A 4 5.26 9.55 -6.25
N SER A 5 5.44 9.13 -7.51
CA SER A 5 6.64 8.41 -7.95
C SER A 5 7.92 9.25 -7.85
N SER A 6 7.86 10.54 -8.22
CA SER A 6 9.02 11.44 -8.11
C SER A 6 9.45 11.70 -6.66
N ASN A 7 8.50 11.66 -5.72
CA ASN A 7 8.79 11.85 -4.29
C ASN A 7 9.53 10.63 -3.71
N PHE A 8 9.09 9.41 -4.05
CA PHE A 8 9.77 8.19 -3.61
C PHE A 8 11.15 8.05 -4.23
N GLU A 9 11.33 8.42 -5.50
CA GLU A 9 12.62 8.44 -6.17
C GLU A 9 13.60 9.40 -5.49
N SER A 10 13.17 10.64 -5.22
CA SER A 10 14.00 11.62 -4.50
C SER A 10 14.40 11.13 -3.10
N LEU A 11 13.47 10.50 -2.38
CA LEU A 11 13.72 9.95 -1.05
C LEU A 11 14.70 8.77 -1.10
N ARG A 12 14.55 7.91 -2.11
CA ARG A 12 15.42 6.77 -2.39
C ARG A 12 16.87 7.22 -2.59
N ASP A 13 17.06 8.20 -3.46
CA ASP A 13 18.37 8.75 -3.80
C ASP A 13 19.03 9.41 -2.59
N LEU A 14 18.26 10.15 -1.79
CA LEU A 14 18.74 10.74 -0.55
C LEU A 14 19.26 9.66 0.41
N HIS A 15 18.47 8.61 0.64
CA HIS A 15 18.88 7.53 1.54
C HIS A 15 20.09 6.75 1.01
N ASP A 16 20.18 6.53 -0.30
CA ASP A 16 21.34 5.87 -0.90
C ASP A 16 22.61 6.73 -0.76
N SER A 17 22.50 8.05 -0.98
CA SER A 17 23.58 9.01 -0.72
C SER A 17 24.04 8.99 0.74
N VAL A 18 23.11 9.07 1.69
CA VAL A 18 23.40 8.98 3.12
C VAL A 18 24.07 7.65 3.48
N ASN A 19 23.56 6.53 2.95
CA ASN A 19 24.13 5.21 3.21
C ASN A 19 25.56 5.07 2.64
N ASN A 20 25.84 5.67 1.49
CA ASN A 20 27.18 5.69 0.91
C ASN A 20 28.14 6.55 1.75
N LEU A 21 27.68 7.72 2.21
CA LEU A 21 28.45 8.59 3.09
C LEU A 21 28.77 7.90 4.44
N LEU A 22 27.77 7.27 5.06
CA LEU A 22 27.92 6.52 6.31
C LEU A 22 28.80 5.27 6.17
N ARG A 23 28.99 4.74 4.95
CA ARG A 23 29.95 3.66 4.69
C ARG A 23 31.39 4.16 4.61
N SER A 24 31.61 5.44 4.30
CA SER A 24 32.95 6.01 4.19
C SER A 24 33.69 5.96 5.53
N PRO A 25 34.91 5.39 5.58
CA PRO A 25 35.70 5.30 6.81
C PRO A 25 36.09 6.68 7.35
N ASP A 26 36.28 7.68 6.49
CA ASP A 26 36.63 9.03 6.90
C ASP A 26 35.46 9.69 7.63
N PHE A 27 34.25 9.56 7.07
CA PHE A 27 33.04 10.11 7.68
C PHE A 27 32.71 9.42 9.01
N LYS A 28 32.86 8.09 9.09
CA LYS A 28 32.73 7.34 10.35
C LYS A 28 33.72 7.84 11.41
N ARG A 29 34.97 8.10 11.02
CA ARG A 29 36.01 8.59 11.93
C ARG A 29 35.64 9.97 12.47
N VAL A 30 35.20 10.88 11.62
CA VAL A 30 34.73 12.22 12.05
C VAL A 30 33.61 12.08 13.07
N LEU A 31 32.60 11.26 12.77
CA LEU A 31 31.44 11.06 13.66
C LEU A 31 31.78 10.36 14.99
N SER A 32 32.82 9.52 15.03
CA SER A 32 33.22 8.81 16.26
C SER A 32 34.10 9.65 17.19
N HIS A 33 34.85 10.62 16.67
CA HIS A 33 35.84 11.38 17.46
C HIS A 33 35.23 12.54 18.26
N HIS A 34 34.04 13.00 17.90
CA HIS A 34 33.45 14.19 18.49
C HIS A 34 32.15 13.88 19.26
N LYS A 35 32.11 14.22 20.55
CA LYS A 35 31.00 13.89 21.45
C LYS A 35 29.66 14.50 21.03
N GLN A 36 29.67 15.68 20.41
CA GLN A 36 28.46 16.32 19.88
C GLN A 36 27.91 15.57 18.65
N ASP A 37 28.79 14.94 17.87
CA ASP A 37 28.43 14.25 16.63
C ASP A 37 27.78 12.91 16.96
N GLN A 38 28.25 12.22 18.02
CA GLN A 38 27.56 11.06 18.57
C GLN A 38 26.12 11.37 19.00
N LYS A 39 25.84 12.55 19.57
CA LYS A 39 24.47 12.96 19.91
C LYS A 39 23.61 13.09 18.66
N TRP A 40 24.13 13.68 17.58
CA TRP A 40 23.43 13.75 16.30
C TRP A 40 23.20 12.36 15.68
N VAL A 41 24.20 11.48 15.74
CA VAL A 41 24.08 10.09 15.25
C VAL A 41 23.01 9.32 16.02
N GLN A 42 22.94 9.48 17.34
CA GLN A 42 21.89 8.90 18.18
C GLN A 42 20.51 9.43 17.79
N MET A 43 20.33 10.74 17.68
CA MET A 43 19.06 11.34 17.27
C MET A 43 18.64 10.90 15.86
N ALA A 44 19.59 10.81 14.93
CA ALA A 44 19.34 10.30 13.59
C ALA A 44 18.93 8.82 13.61
N SER A 45 19.58 8.01 14.45
CA SER A 45 19.23 6.60 14.64
C SER A 45 17.81 6.45 15.20
N ASP A 46 17.46 7.22 16.23
CA ASP A 46 16.12 7.20 16.85
C ASP A 46 15.05 7.71 15.88
N SER A 47 15.36 8.72 15.08
CA SER A 47 14.47 9.22 14.03
C SER A 47 14.25 8.18 12.93
N SER A 48 15.30 7.44 12.55
CA SER A 48 15.17 6.35 11.57
C SER A 48 14.29 5.21 12.06
N LEU A 49 14.30 4.91 13.37
CA LEU A 49 13.41 3.92 13.97
C LEU A 49 11.95 4.35 13.86
N LYS A 50 11.64 5.60 14.21
CA LYS A 50 10.28 6.14 14.09
C LYS A 50 9.77 6.09 12.65
N MET A 51 10.65 6.32 11.67
CA MET A 51 10.29 6.18 10.25
C MET A 51 10.02 4.72 9.87
N LEU A 52 10.78 3.77 10.40
CA LEU A 52 10.52 2.33 10.20
C LEU A 52 9.18 1.91 10.81
N ASP A 53 8.86 2.38 12.01
CA ASP A 53 7.56 2.13 12.66
C ASP A 53 6.40 2.72 11.83
N SER A 54 6.61 3.92 11.28
CA SER A 54 5.65 4.57 10.38
C SER A 54 5.44 3.77 9.08
N CYS A 55 6.52 3.20 8.53
CA CYS A 55 6.42 2.31 7.37
C CYS A 55 5.65 1.03 7.72
N GLY A 56 5.87 0.45 8.91
CA GLY A 56 5.09 -0.68 9.41
C GLY A 56 3.59 -0.35 9.47
N THR A 57 3.25 0.77 10.12
CA THR A 57 1.86 1.24 10.24
C THR A 57 1.22 1.48 8.86
N THR A 58 1.97 2.07 7.93
CA THR A 58 1.47 2.32 6.56
C THR A 58 1.23 1.02 5.81
N LYS A 59 2.12 0.03 5.98
CA LYS A 59 1.95 -1.30 5.39
C LYS A 59 0.71 -2.01 5.93
N ASP A 60 0.46 -1.92 7.24
CA ASP A 60 -0.73 -2.50 7.86
C ASP A 60 -2.01 -1.84 7.32
N ILE A 61 -2.03 -0.52 7.19
CA ILE A 61 -3.16 0.21 6.59
C ILE A 61 -3.39 -0.23 5.14
N LEU A 62 -2.33 -0.34 4.32
CA LEU A 62 -2.44 -0.82 2.95
C LEU A 62 -3.02 -2.24 2.89
N CYS A 63 -2.54 -3.15 3.74
CA CYS A 63 -3.07 -4.52 3.83
C CYS A 63 -4.56 -4.54 4.20
N HIS A 64 -4.98 -3.73 5.19
CA HIS A 64 -6.38 -3.64 5.61
C HIS A 64 -7.28 -3.11 4.49
N VAL A 65 -6.86 -2.02 3.83
CA VAL A 65 -7.62 -1.43 2.72
C VAL A 65 -7.71 -2.40 1.55
N LYS A 66 -6.63 -3.16 1.24
CA LYS A 66 -6.62 -4.18 0.19
C LYS A 66 -7.63 -5.28 0.48
N GLY A 67 -7.70 -5.73 1.74
CA GLY A 67 -8.71 -6.68 2.18
C GLY A 67 -10.15 -6.17 1.98
N HIS A 68 -10.41 -4.89 2.28
CA HIS A 68 -11.72 -4.28 2.06
C HIS A 68 -12.07 -4.19 0.56
N ILE A 69 -11.10 -3.85 -0.28
CA ILE A 69 -11.28 -3.79 -1.75
C ILE A 69 -11.63 -5.18 -2.30
N GLN A 70 -10.92 -6.22 -1.88
CA GLN A 70 -11.16 -7.60 -2.31
C GLN A 70 -12.54 -8.11 -1.85
N ASP A 71 -12.97 -7.80 -0.63
CA ASP A 71 -14.33 -8.10 -0.16
C ASP A 71 -15.39 -7.41 -1.03
N LEU A 72 -15.23 -6.11 -1.30
CA LEU A 72 -16.15 -5.36 -2.17
C LEU A 72 -16.21 -5.93 -3.59
N GLN A 73 -15.05 -6.22 -4.21
CA GLN A 73 -14.98 -6.87 -5.52
C GLN A 73 -15.72 -8.22 -5.51
N SER A 74 -15.52 -9.05 -4.49
CA SER A 74 -16.19 -10.36 -4.38
C SER A 74 -17.71 -10.22 -4.26
N ARG A 75 -18.18 -9.24 -3.47
CA ARG A 75 -19.61 -8.96 -3.30
C ARG A 75 -20.23 -8.48 -4.60
N PHE A 76 -19.57 -7.55 -5.29
CA PHE A 76 -20.03 -7.04 -6.57
C PHE A 76 -20.07 -8.14 -7.64
N ARG A 77 -19.00 -8.93 -7.81
CA ARG A 77 -19.00 -10.07 -8.74
C ARG A 77 -20.11 -11.08 -8.45
N ARG A 78 -20.41 -11.35 -7.17
CA ARG A 78 -21.52 -12.24 -6.77
C ARG A 78 -22.89 -11.64 -7.07
N VAL A 79 -23.07 -10.34 -6.89
CA VAL A 79 -24.32 -9.65 -7.25
C VAL A 79 -24.53 -9.72 -8.77
N SER A 80 -23.48 -9.54 -9.58
CA SER A 80 -23.57 -9.70 -11.04
C SER A 80 -23.90 -11.13 -11.50
N LEU A 81 -23.45 -12.17 -10.78
CA LEU A 81 -23.80 -13.57 -11.10
C LEU A 81 -25.15 -14.02 -10.51
N GLY A 82 -25.61 -13.37 -9.44
CA GLY A 82 -26.85 -13.70 -8.73
C GLY A 82 -28.12 -13.42 -9.53
N GLU A 83 -28.02 -12.64 -10.61
CA GLU A 83 -29.10 -12.43 -11.58
C GLU A 83 -29.28 -13.61 -12.55
N THR A 84 -28.36 -14.60 -12.55
CA THR A 84 -28.38 -15.72 -13.52
C THR A 84 -28.47 -17.12 -12.89
N GLU A 85 -28.68 -17.27 -11.59
CA GLU A 85 -28.96 -18.60 -10.99
C GLU A 85 -30.08 -18.55 -9.94
N MET A 86 -31.33 -18.39 -10.42
CA MET A 86 -32.45 -19.10 -9.80
C MET A 86 -32.30 -20.59 -10.15
N LYS A 87 -31.49 -21.33 -9.37
CA LYS A 87 -31.46 -22.78 -9.45
C LYS A 87 -32.83 -23.31 -9.07
N LEU A 88 -33.55 -23.77 -10.08
CA LEU A 88 -34.80 -24.51 -10.05
C LEU A 88 -34.64 -25.76 -9.17
N SER A 89 -34.89 -25.65 -7.86
CA SER A 89 -35.32 -26.79 -7.05
C SER A 89 -36.85 -26.82 -7.07
N GLU A 90 -37.38 -27.74 -7.85
CA GLU A 90 -38.68 -28.39 -7.77
C GLU A 90 -39.60 -27.97 -6.60
N TYR A 91 -40.43 -26.94 -6.82
CA TYR A 91 -41.65 -26.65 -6.06
C TYR A 91 -42.72 -26.11 -7.02
N PRO A 92 -44.03 -26.35 -6.75
CA PRO A 92 -45.08 -26.12 -7.74
C PRO A 92 -45.24 -24.64 -8.09
N LYS A 93 -45.18 -24.37 -9.41
CA LYS A 93 -45.41 -23.07 -10.05
C LYS A 93 -46.72 -22.44 -9.58
N VAL A 94 -46.64 -21.48 -8.67
CA VAL A 94 -47.69 -20.46 -8.53
C VAL A 94 -47.31 -19.32 -9.46
N LYS A 95 -48.05 -19.18 -10.57
CA LYS A 95 -47.86 -18.10 -11.53
C LYS A 95 -48.28 -16.78 -10.86
N PHE A 96 -47.31 -16.00 -10.39
CA PHE A 96 -47.49 -14.57 -10.24
C PHE A 96 -47.25 -13.92 -11.61
N THR A 97 -48.32 -13.60 -12.31
CA THR A 97 -48.26 -12.64 -13.41
C THR A 97 -48.02 -11.26 -12.81
N ARG A 98 -46.76 -10.80 -12.81
CA ARG A 98 -46.46 -9.38 -12.59
C ARG A 98 -46.82 -8.64 -13.88
N ALA A 99 -47.82 -7.80 -13.81
CA ALA A 99 -48.19 -6.91 -14.89
C ALA A 99 -47.10 -5.84 -15.09
N ASN A 100 -46.62 -5.77 -16.33
CA ASN A 100 -46.07 -4.63 -17.07
C ASN A 100 -44.79 -3.90 -16.59
N SER A 101 -44.01 -3.51 -17.61
CA SER A 101 -42.80 -2.67 -17.59
C SER A 101 -41.47 -3.37 -17.22
N LEU A 102 -40.92 -4.16 -18.16
CA LEU A 102 -39.46 -4.32 -18.25
C LEU A 102 -38.90 -2.96 -18.66
N SER A 103 -38.09 -2.37 -17.81
CA SER A 103 -37.68 -1.00 -17.93
C SER A 103 -36.20 -0.97 -18.39
N PRO A 104 -35.73 0.07 -19.12
CA PRO A 104 -34.30 0.33 -19.44
C PRO A 104 -33.31 0.43 -18.26
N TRP A 105 -33.71 0.02 -17.05
CA TRP A 105 -33.07 0.33 -15.78
C TRP A 105 -32.32 -0.89 -15.22
N GLU A 106 -32.51 -2.09 -15.79
CA GLU A 106 -31.75 -3.31 -15.45
C GLU A 106 -30.31 -3.28 -16.01
N ASP A 107 -30.08 -2.60 -17.13
CA ASP A 107 -28.75 -2.52 -17.79
C ASP A 107 -27.83 -1.47 -17.13
N CYS A 108 -28.42 -0.40 -16.59
CA CYS A 108 -27.69 0.65 -15.87
C CYS A 108 -27.01 0.13 -14.59
N ASP A 109 -27.65 -0.78 -13.86
CA ASP A 109 -27.11 -1.32 -12.60
C ASP A 109 -25.95 -2.28 -12.87
N ALA A 110 -26.04 -3.10 -13.91
CA ALA A 110 -24.94 -3.97 -14.35
C ALA A 110 -23.73 -3.16 -14.82
N GLN A 111 -23.95 -2.12 -15.64
CA GLN A 111 -22.87 -1.24 -16.11
C GLN A 111 -22.23 -0.45 -14.95
N ALA A 112 -23.03 0.06 -14.01
CA ALA A 112 -22.53 0.78 -12.84
C ALA A 112 -21.67 -0.14 -11.94
N LEU A 113 -22.10 -1.38 -11.77
CA LEU A 113 -21.39 -2.37 -10.96
C LEU A 113 -20.08 -2.81 -11.64
N GLN A 114 -20.09 -3.00 -12.96
CA GLN A 114 -18.88 -3.27 -13.74
C GLN A 114 -17.87 -2.11 -13.64
N SER A 115 -18.34 -0.86 -13.78
CA SER A 115 -17.50 0.32 -13.60
C SER A 115 -16.92 0.42 -12.18
N ALA A 116 -17.69 0.04 -11.16
CA ALA A 116 -17.20 0.00 -9.77
C ALA A 116 -16.09 -1.05 -9.58
N ILE A 117 -16.21 -2.24 -10.19
CA ILE A 117 -15.18 -3.28 -10.15
C ILE A 117 -13.88 -2.78 -10.81
N GLU A 118 -13.96 -2.19 -12.01
CA GLU A 118 -12.79 -1.65 -12.72
C GLU A 118 -12.07 -0.57 -11.90
N ARG A 119 -12.83 0.29 -11.22
CA ARG A 119 -12.27 1.29 -10.32
C ARG A 119 -11.57 0.66 -9.11
N LEU A 120 -12.14 -0.42 -8.54
CA LEU A 120 -11.53 -1.15 -7.43
C LEU A 120 -10.22 -1.82 -7.86
N GLU A 121 -10.17 -2.43 -9.05
CA GLU A 121 -8.95 -3.00 -9.65
C GLU A 121 -7.87 -1.93 -9.86
N ALA A 122 -8.25 -0.73 -10.35
CA ALA A 122 -7.31 0.37 -10.51
C ALA A 122 -6.73 0.85 -9.16
N VAL A 123 -7.54 0.88 -8.09
CA VAL A 123 -7.06 1.23 -6.75
C VAL A 123 -6.14 0.13 -6.22
N GLU A 124 -6.48 -1.14 -6.39
CA GLU A 124 -5.64 -2.27 -5.97
C GLU A 124 -4.25 -2.22 -6.65
N SER A 125 -4.20 -1.97 -7.96
CA SER A 125 -2.93 -1.79 -8.69
C SER A 125 -2.11 -0.61 -8.15
N ALA A 126 -2.75 0.54 -7.91
CA ALA A 126 -2.06 1.70 -7.35
C ALA A 126 -1.54 1.44 -5.90
N MET A 127 -2.22 0.60 -5.13
CA MET A 127 -1.75 0.19 -3.81
C MET A 127 -0.56 -0.75 -3.89
N GLU A 128 -0.53 -1.68 -4.84
CA GLU A 128 0.63 -2.55 -5.06
C GLU A 128 1.89 -1.74 -5.41
N ASP A 129 1.75 -0.71 -6.26
CA ASP A 129 2.84 0.22 -6.56
C ASP A 129 3.37 0.91 -5.28
N LEU A 130 2.45 1.37 -4.41
CA LEU A 130 2.82 1.99 -3.13
C LEU A 130 3.49 1.01 -2.17
N GLU A 131 3.04 -0.25 -2.11
CA GLU A 131 3.67 -1.29 -1.28
C GLU A 131 5.11 -1.57 -1.71
N VAL A 132 5.36 -1.60 -3.02
CA VAL A 132 6.70 -1.77 -3.59
C VAL A 132 7.61 -0.59 -3.22
N GLU A 133 7.15 0.63 -3.41
CA GLU A 133 7.92 1.83 -3.09
C GLU A 133 8.20 1.95 -1.59
N LEU A 134 7.20 1.71 -0.75
CA LEU A 134 7.35 1.68 0.70
C LEU A 134 8.36 0.63 1.16
N GLY A 135 8.30 -0.57 0.57
CA GLY A 135 9.28 -1.63 0.83
C GLY A 135 10.71 -1.23 0.45
N CYS A 136 10.87 -0.53 -0.68
CA CYS A 136 12.15 -0.01 -1.13
C CYS A 136 12.75 1.03 -0.16
N ILE A 137 11.91 1.91 0.39
CA ILE A 137 12.34 2.90 1.38
C ILE A 137 12.63 2.24 2.73
N PHE A 138 11.78 1.31 3.17
CA PHE A 138 11.98 0.56 4.42
C PHE A 138 13.35 -0.13 4.45
N GLN A 139 13.74 -0.81 3.38
CA GLN A 139 15.04 -1.46 3.28
C GLN A 139 16.22 -0.48 3.41
N ARG A 140 16.09 0.71 2.82
CA ARG A 140 17.12 1.76 2.89
C ARG A 140 17.25 2.36 4.28
N LEU A 141 16.11 2.61 4.93
CA LEU A 141 16.05 3.05 6.33
C LEU A 141 16.69 2.03 7.27
N MET A 142 16.41 0.74 7.08
CA MET A 142 17.06 -0.33 7.85
C MET A 142 18.58 -0.30 7.69
N ARG A 143 19.08 -0.13 6.46
CA ARG A 143 20.52 0.01 6.20
C ARG A 143 21.11 1.24 6.90
N THR A 144 20.44 2.39 6.80
CA THR A 144 20.88 3.63 7.48
C THR A 144 20.98 3.41 8.98
N ARG A 145 19.95 2.82 9.59
CA ARG A 145 19.92 2.53 11.03
C ARG A 145 21.07 1.61 11.44
N VAL A 146 21.31 0.51 10.71
CA VAL A 146 22.42 -0.40 11.00
C VAL A 146 23.77 0.34 10.92
N LEU A 147 23.96 1.20 9.91
CA LEU A 147 25.19 1.98 9.79
C LEU A 147 25.38 2.98 10.93
N LEU A 148 24.30 3.66 11.36
CA LEU A 148 24.33 4.59 12.50
C LEU A 148 24.62 3.86 13.82
N LEU A 149 23.95 2.73 14.07
CA LEU A 149 24.19 1.91 15.26
C LEU A 149 25.63 1.41 15.31
N ASN A 150 26.20 0.98 14.18
CA ASN A 150 27.60 0.55 14.11
C ASN A 150 28.61 1.67 14.43
N ILE A 151 28.25 2.94 14.24
CA ILE A 151 29.06 4.11 14.63
C ILE A 151 28.92 4.40 16.12
N LEU A 152 27.76 4.13 16.72
CA LEU A 152 27.53 4.33 18.16
C LEU A 152 28.15 3.22 19.01
N THR A 153 28.33 2.02 18.45
CA THR A 153 28.87 0.85 19.16
C THR A 153 30.38 0.65 19.02
N ASN A 154 31.05 1.38 18.11
CA ASN A 154 32.52 1.36 17.94
C ASN A 154 33.13 2.69 18.40
#